data_AF-A0A220UGE8-F1
#
_entry.id   AF-A0A220UGE8-F1
#
_cell.length_a   1.000
_cell.length_b   1.000
_cell.length_c   1.000
_cell.angle_alpha   90.00
_cell.angle_beta   90.00
_cell.angle_gamma   90.00
#
_symmetry.space_group_name_H-M   'P 1'
#
loop_
_entity.id
_entity.type
_entity.pdbx_description
1 polymer ?
#
loop_
_entity_poly.entity_id
_entity_poly.type
_entity_poly.pdbx_seq_one_letter_code
_entity_poly.pdbx_strand_id
1 'polypeptide(L)'
;MQVTIDDETLREQVSDPAALASWCAQHPQDPRTVSYLRMLGRLDDAAIAGRLSLAADGLSPVMRAVRRTRYAQVLQWQGAFLAAEEQLDLAAEETGLEDPTSPSSMSVLAAVFQHRAKCRFEHAQAEHRDGMREAAARRWEAALEDARRALLMRERLGVADEGVITSSRQTLARLTRQDLAA
;
A
#
# COMPACT_ATOMS: atom_id res chain seq x y z
N MET A 1 0.29 -8.29 -20.30
CA MET A 1 0.94 -7.66 -19.14
C MET A 1 0.45 -8.32 -17.86
N GLN A 2 1.28 -9.12 -17.22
CA GLN A 2 0.98 -9.79 -15.95
C GLN A 2 1.76 -9.13 -14.81
N VAL A 3 1.08 -8.89 -13.69
CA VAL A 3 1.69 -8.40 -12.44
C VAL A 3 1.72 -9.54 -11.44
N THR A 4 2.89 -9.79 -10.85
CA THR A 4 3.10 -10.77 -9.77
C THR A 4 3.52 -10.05 -8.49
N ILE A 5 3.41 -10.72 -7.35
CA ILE A 5 3.93 -10.23 -6.08
C ILE A 5 5.23 -10.97 -5.80
N ASP A 6 6.29 -10.22 -5.49
CA ASP A 6 7.56 -10.78 -5.02
C ASP A 6 7.40 -11.28 -3.58
N ASP A 7 7.70 -12.56 -3.32
CA ASP A 7 7.45 -13.18 -2.02
C ASP A 7 8.38 -12.67 -0.90
N GLU A 8 9.52 -12.08 -1.25
CA GLU A 8 10.50 -11.57 -0.29
C GLU A 8 10.13 -10.17 0.20
N THR A 9 9.83 -9.29 -0.75
CA THR A 9 9.57 -7.86 -0.56
C THR A 9 8.09 -7.51 -0.50
N LEU A 10 7.21 -8.43 -0.91
CA LEU A 10 5.77 -8.18 -1.14
C LEU A 10 5.49 -7.07 -2.15
N ARG A 11 6.47 -6.69 -2.98
CA ARG A 11 6.33 -5.64 -4.00
C ARG A 11 5.84 -6.22 -5.31
N GLU A 12 5.10 -5.42 -6.06
CA GLU A 12 4.61 -5.81 -7.38
C GLU A 12 5.75 -5.84 -8.42
N GLN A 13 5.80 -6.91 -9.20
CA GLN A 13 6.70 -7.07 -10.35
C GLN A 13 5.89 -7.19 -11.64
N VAL A 14 6.42 -6.65 -12.74
CA VAL A 14 5.77 -6.69 -14.05
C VAL A 14 6.59 -7.55 -15.03
N SER A 15 5.89 -8.48 -15.68
CA SER A 15 6.47 -9.40 -16.69
C SER A 15 6.97 -8.71 -17.96
N ASP A 16 6.41 -7.56 -18.31
CA ASP A 16 6.79 -6.76 -19.49
C ASP A 16 6.88 -5.26 -19.13
N PRO A 17 8.04 -4.80 -18.62
CA PRO A 17 8.26 -3.40 -18.28
C PRO A 17 8.16 -2.45 -19.48
N ALA A 18 8.51 -2.91 -20.69
CA ALA A 18 8.52 -2.07 -21.89
C ALA A 18 7.09 -1.75 -22.37
N ALA A 19 6.20 -2.74 -22.36
CA ALA A 19 4.79 -2.52 -22.64
C ALA A 19 4.15 -1.61 -21.58
N LEU A 20 4.49 -1.79 -20.30
CA LEU A 20 3.95 -0.95 -19.23
C LEU A 20 4.44 0.50 -19.32
N ALA A 21 5.71 0.71 -19.68
CA ALA A 21 6.26 2.05 -19.91
C ALA A 21 5.57 2.73 -21.09
N SER A 22 5.34 2.00 -22.19
CA SER A 22 4.61 2.50 -23.35
C SER A 22 3.16 2.88 -23.00
N TRP A 23 2.51 2.07 -22.16
CA TRP A 23 1.16 2.36 -21.68
C TRP A 23 1.12 3.65 -20.84
N CYS A 24 2.08 3.84 -19.93
CA CYS A 24 2.17 5.06 -19.10
C CYS A 24 2.35 6.31 -19.96
N ALA A 25 3.17 6.24 -21.01
CA ALA A 25 3.38 7.35 -21.94
C ALA A 25 2.10 7.75 -22.69
N GLN A 26 1.23 6.77 -23.00
CA GLN A 26 -0.05 7.01 -23.68
C GLN A 26 -1.17 7.48 -22.74
N HIS A 27 -1.03 7.23 -21.43
CA HIS A 27 -2.07 7.50 -20.43
C HIS A 27 -1.55 8.31 -19.21
N PRO A 28 -0.89 9.46 -19.41
CA PRO A 28 -0.20 10.17 -18.33
C PRO A 28 -1.13 10.66 -17.20
N GLN A 29 -2.41 10.87 -17.49
CA GLN A 29 -3.41 11.36 -16.54
C GLN A 29 -4.24 10.25 -15.88
N ASP A 30 -4.07 8.98 -16.32
CA ASP A 30 -4.82 7.88 -15.73
C ASP A 30 -4.35 7.61 -14.29
N PRO A 31 -5.26 7.48 -13.30
CA PRO A 31 -4.87 7.23 -11.91
C PRO A 31 -4.04 5.96 -11.68
N ARG A 32 -4.05 5.00 -12.61
CA ARG A 32 -3.22 3.79 -12.56
C ARG A 32 -1.75 4.06 -12.88
N THR A 33 -1.45 5.15 -13.57
CA THR A 33 -0.09 5.55 -13.95
C THR A 33 0.83 5.69 -12.74
N VAL A 34 0.30 6.12 -11.58
CA VAL A 34 1.05 6.18 -10.31
C VAL A 34 1.60 4.79 -9.94
N SER A 35 0.73 3.78 -9.92
CA SER A 35 1.10 2.40 -9.55
C SER A 35 2.07 1.80 -10.57
N TYR A 36 1.89 2.10 -11.85
CA TYR A 36 2.72 1.55 -12.92
C TYR A 36 4.10 2.19 -13.00
N LEU A 37 4.22 3.51 -12.85
CA LEU A 37 5.51 4.18 -12.74
C LEU A 37 6.30 3.65 -11.54
N ARG A 38 5.62 3.39 -10.41
CA ARG A 38 6.21 2.74 -9.24
C ARG A 38 6.76 1.34 -9.57
N MET A 39 5.96 0.49 -10.21
CA MET A 39 6.38 -0.86 -10.65
C MET A 39 7.57 -0.82 -11.63
N LEU A 40 7.71 0.25 -12.41
CA LEU A 40 8.85 0.48 -13.31
C LEU A 40 10.09 1.06 -12.61
N GLY A 41 10.05 1.29 -11.29
CA GLY A 41 11.13 1.92 -10.54
C GLY A 41 11.28 3.43 -10.80
N ARG A 42 10.37 4.05 -11.57
CA ARG A 42 10.37 5.50 -11.85
C ARG A 42 9.70 6.25 -10.70
N LEU A 43 10.30 6.16 -9.51
CA LEU A 43 9.67 6.58 -8.26
C LEU A 43 9.42 8.10 -8.19
N ASP A 44 10.30 8.92 -8.75
CA ASP A 44 10.12 10.37 -8.76
C ASP A 44 8.96 10.79 -9.66
N ASP A 45 8.86 10.20 -10.85
CA ASP A 45 7.73 10.40 -11.75
C ASP A 45 6.42 9.92 -11.12
N ALA A 46 6.46 8.76 -10.45
CA ALA A 46 5.31 8.22 -9.71
C ALA A 46 4.87 9.17 -8.59
N ALA A 47 5.82 9.81 -7.88
CA ALA A 47 5.53 10.74 -6.80
C ALA A 47 4.91 12.04 -7.34
N ILE A 48 5.40 12.55 -8.48
CA ILE A 48 4.80 13.70 -9.17
C ILE A 48 3.37 13.35 -9.60
N ALA A 49 3.17 12.21 -10.27
CA ALA A 49 1.86 11.76 -10.70
C ALA A 49 0.91 11.54 -9.51
N GLY A 50 1.40 11.01 -8.38
CA GLY A 50 0.64 10.81 -7.16
C GLY A 50 0.13 12.12 -6.56
N ARG A 51 0.98 13.14 -6.47
CA ARG A 51 0.58 14.48 -5.99
C ARG A 51 -0.44 15.14 -6.92
N LEU A 52 -0.22 15.08 -8.24
CA LEU A 52 -1.16 15.61 -9.23
C LEU A 52 -2.52 14.90 -9.16
N SER A 53 -2.51 13.57 -8.98
CA SER A 53 -3.73 12.79 -8.82
C SER A 53 -4.49 13.20 -7.56
N LEU A 54 -3.80 13.46 -6.45
CA LEU A 54 -4.44 13.92 -5.21
C LEU A 54 -4.98 15.35 -5.28
N ALA A 55 -4.35 16.22 -6.07
CA ALA A 55 -4.76 17.61 -6.26
C ALA A 55 -5.97 17.78 -7.21
N ALA A 56 -6.50 16.69 -7.78
CA ALA A 56 -7.64 16.77 -8.67
C ALA A 56 -8.91 17.21 -7.92
N ASP A 57 -9.67 18.13 -8.52
CA ASP A 57 -10.93 18.61 -7.96
C ASP A 57 -12.04 17.53 -8.00
N GLY A 58 -13.03 17.69 -7.13
CA GLY A 58 -14.25 16.85 -7.14
C GLY A 58 -14.05 15.41 -6.64
N LEU A 59 -12.93 15.10 -6.01
CA LEU A 59 -12.71 13.78 -5.40
C LEU A 59 -13.58 13.59 -4.16
N SER A 60 -14.41 12.54 -4.18
CA SER A 60 -15.02 12.04 -2.94
C SER A 60 -13.94 11.58 -1.95
N PRO A 61 -14.21 11.59 -0.64
CA PRO A 61 -13.29 11.10 0.37
C PRO A 61 -12.77 9.68 0.09
N VAL A 62 -13.62 8.75 -0.33
CA VAL A 62 -13.19 7.38 -0.66
C VAL A 62 -12.24 7.36 -1.87
N MET A 63 -12.50 8.16 -2.89
CA MET A 63 -11.57 8.29 -4.04
C MET A 63 -10.23 8.91 -3.63
N ARG A 64 -10.27 9.89 -2.72
CA ARG A 64 -9.07 10.50 -2.16
C ARG A 64 -8.25 9.48 -1.37
N ALA A 65 -8.90 8.65 -0.55
CA ALA A 65 -8.24 7.59 0.22
C ALA A 65 -7.52 6.59 -0.69
N VAL A 66 -8.16 6.19 -1.80
CA VAL A 66 -7.54 5.32 -2.81
C VAL A 66 -6.30 5.97 -3.44
N ARG A 67 -6.40 7.23 -3.87
CA ARG A 67 -5.27 7.96 -4.48
C ARG A 67 -4.14 8.18 -3.48
N ARG A 68 -4.48 8.47 -2.23
CA ARG A 68 -3.54 8.68 -1.13
C ARG A 68 -2.78 7.40 -0.79
N THR A 69 -3.49 6.26 -0.75
CA THR A 69 -2.90 4.93 -0.57
C THR A 69 -1.90 4.59 -1.69
N ARG A 70 -2.20 4.96 -2.94
CA ARG A 70 -1.25 4.78 -4.05
C ARG A 70 -0.02 5.66 -3.91
N TYR A 71 -0.20 6.93 -3.55
CA TYR A 71 0.92 7.84 -3.31
C TYR A 71 1.81 7.37 -2.13
N ALA A 72 1.20 6.91 -1.05
CA ALA A 72 1.91 6.33 0.10
C ALA A 72 2.80 5.15 -0.30
N GLN A 73 2.33 4.28 -1.20
CA GLN A 73 3.15 3.17 -1.70
C GLN A 73 4.37 3.63 -2.51
N VAL A 74 4.29 4.78 -3.19
CA VAL A 74 5.47 5.39 -3.84
C VAL A 74 6.47 5.83 -2.79
N LEU A 75 6.01 6.57 -1.77
CA LEU A 75 6.84 7.05 -0.66
C LEU A 75 7.50 5.89 0.09
N GLN A 76 6.75 4.82 0.33
CA GLN A 76 7.26 3.58 0.91
C GLN A 76 8.42 3.02 0.06
N TRP A 77 8.24 2.92 -1.25
CA TRP A 77 9.28 2.36 -2.13
C TRP A 77 10.52 3.26 -2.24
N GLN A 78 10.36 4.57 -2.03
CA GLN A 78 11.45 5.54 -1.90
C GLN A 78 12.16 5.45 -0.53
N GLY A 79 11.65 4.68 0.42
CA GLY A 79 12.17 4.63 1.80
C GLY A 79 11.72 5.80 2.68
N ALA A 80 10.80 6.64 2.20
CA ALA A 80 10.22 7.76 2.95
C ALA A 80 9.08 7.27 3.88
N PHE A 81 9.40 6.34 4.78
CA PHE A 81 8.41 5.59 5.54
C PHE A 81 7.50 6.46 6.41
N LEU A 82 8.03 7.47 7.10
CA LEU A 82 7.22 8.37 7.94
C LEU A 82 6.16 9.12 7.11
N ALA A 83 6.55 9.65 5.96
CA ALA A 83 5.62 10.33 5.06
C ALA A 83 4.59 9.34 4.48
N ALA A 84 5.01 8.12 4.15
CA ALA A 84 4.11 7.08 3.68
C ALA A 84 3.06 6.70 4.73
N GLU A 85 3.47 6.53 5.99
CA GLU A 85 2.57 6.22 7.12
C GLU A 85 1.56 7.36 7.35
N GLU A 86 1.99 8.62 7.33
CA GLU A 86 1.11 9.78 7.45
C GLU A 86 0.03 9.79 6.35
N GLN A 87 0.42 9.51 5.10
CA GLN A 87 -0.54 9.42 4.01
C GLN A 87 -1.54 8.27 4.22
N LEU A 88 -1.12 7.15 4.81
CA LEU A 88 -2.01 6.01 5.09
C LEU A 88 -2.95 6.28 6.27
N ASP A 89 -2.51 7.05 7.27
CA ASP A 89 -3.36 7.48 8.38
C ASP A 89 -4.47 8.43 7.87
N LEU A 90 -4.10 9.43 7.07
CA LEU A 90 -5.07 10.32 6.42
C LEU A 90 -6.03 9.55 5.48
N ALA A 91 -5.54 8.52 4.79
CA ALA A 91 -6.39 7.70 3.92
C ALA A 91 -7.42 6.91 4.74
N ALA A 92 -7.05 6.41 5.92
CA ALA A 92 -7.98 5.73 6.83
C ALA A 92 -9.08 6.69 7.32
N GLU A 93 -8.71 7.91 7.71
CA GLU A 93 -9.67 8.95 8.14
C GLU A 93 -10.67 9.27 7.03
N GLU A 94 -10.20 9.42 5.79
CA GLU A 94 -11.04 9.72 4.62
C GLU A 94 -12.11 8.65 4.35
N THR A 95 -11.84 7.38 4.67
CA THR A 95 -12.86 6.32 4.57
C THR A 95 -14.01 6.48 5.55
N GLY A 96 -13.85 7.29 6.60
CA GLY A 96 -14.83 7.52 7.65
C GLY A 96 -15.76 8.73 7.43
N LEU A 97 -15.53 9.57 6.41
CA LEU A 97 -16.16 10.89 6.31
C LEU A 97 -17.56 10.90 5.68
N GLU A 98 -17.92 9.90 4.86
CA GLU A 98 -19.24 9.83 4.19
C GLU A 98 -20.09 8.69 4.76
N ASP A 99 -19.93 7.48 4.22
CA ASP A 99 -20.56 6.27 4.74
C ASP A 99 -19.46 5.26 5.14
N PRO A 100 -19.03 5.27 6.43
CA PRO A 100 -17.99 4.37 6.92
C PRO A 100 -18.37 2.89 6.85
N THR A 101 -19.67 2.59 6.79
CA THR A 101 -20.21 1.22 6.78
C THR A 101 -20.53 0.71 5.39
N SER A 102 -20.40 1.55 4.35
CA SER A 102 -20.57 1.10 2.98
C SER A 102 -19.53 0.03 2.62
N PRO A 103 -19.89 -0.98 1.79
CA PRO A 103 -18.93 -1.97 1.31
C PRO A 103 -17.68 -1.35 0.66
N SER A 104 -17.84 -0.23 -0.05
CA SER A 104 -16.75 0.51 -0.69
C SER A 104 -15.78 1.11 0.32
N SER A 105 -16.28 1.83 1.34
CA SER A 105 -15.44 2.41 2.39
C SER A 105 -14.69 1.34 3.17
N MET A 106 -15.38 0.25 3.55
CA MET A 106 -14.77 -0.86 4.27
C MET A 106 -13.72 -1.59 3.41
N SER A 107 -13.96 -1.75 2.11
CA SER A 107 -12.97 -2.32 1.18
C SER A 107 -11.71 -1.48 1.08
N VAL A 108 -11.87 -0.16 0.95
CA VAL A 108 -10.74 0.78 0.88
C VAL A 108 -10.00 0.81 2.20
N LEU A 109 -10.70 0.84 3.34
CA LEU A 109 -10.08 0.83 4.66
C LEU A 109 -9.28 -0.46 4.91
N ALA A 110 -9.80 -1.62 4.49
CA ALA A 110 -9.05 -2.87 4.54
C ALA A 110 -7.77 -2.84 3.67
N ALA A 111 -7.85 -2.21 2.49
CA ALA A 111 -6.67 -2.00 1.64
C ALA A 111 -5.66 -1.04 2.29
N VAL A 112 -6.11 0.06 2.90
CA VAL A 112 -5.27 1.00 3.66
C VAL A 112 -4.52 0.26 4.76
N PHE A 113 -5.22 -0.56 5.57
CA PHE A 113 -4.56 -1.34 6.62
C PHE A 113 -3.53 -2.32 6.06
N GLN A 114 -3.81 -3.04 4.96
CA GLN A 114 -2.80 -3.93 4.36
C GLN A 114 -1.56 -3.15 3.89
N HIS A 115 -1.73 -2.00 3.25
CA HIS A 115 -0.60 -1.20 2.78
C HIS A 115 0.18 -0.56 3.93
N ARG A 116 -0.50 -0.13 5.00
CA ARG A 116 0.14 0.37 6.23
C ARG A 116 0.93 -0.72 6.95
N ALA A 117 0.41 -1.93 6.99
CA ALA A 117 1.15 -3.09 7.49
C ALA A 117 2.45 -3.32 6.70
N LYS A 118 2.38 -3.32 5.37
CA LYS A 118 3.58 -3.49 4.50
C LYS A 118 4.59 -2.36 4.72
N CYS A 119 4.12 -1.11 4.79
CA CYS A 119 4.99 0.05 5.01
C CYS A 119 5.69 -0.02 6.37
N ARG A 120 4.95 -0.28 7.44
CA ARG A 120 5.49 -0.42 8.80
C ARG A 120 6.46 -1.60 8.91
N PHE A 121 6.19 -2.69 8.21
CA PHE A 121 7.10 -3.83 8.16
C PHE A 121 8.44 -3.48 7.49
N GLU A 122 8.43 -2.86 6.32
CA GLU A 122 9.67 -2.41 5.66
C GLU A 122 10.41 -1.35 6.49
N HIS A 123 9.68 -0.48 7.18
CA HIS A 123 10.25 0.50 8.11
C HIS A 123 10.91 -0.18 9.30
N ALA A 124 10.27 -1.17 9.90
CA ALA A 124 10.83 -1.97 11.00
C ALA A 124 12.12 -2.67 10.57
N GLN A 125 12.17 -3.20 9.34
CA GLN A 125 13.40 -3.79 8.79
C GLN A 125 14.52 -2.75 8.63
N ALA A 126 14.20 -1.53 8.19
CA ALA A 126 15.17 -0.44 8.11
C ALA A 126 15.69 -0.04 9.50
N GLU A 127 14.80 0.20 10.46
CA GLU A 127 15.16 0.49 11.86
C GLU A 127 16.02 -0.63 12.47
N HIS A 128 15.73 -1.90 12.14
CA HIS A 128 16.53 -3.04 12.60
C HIS A 128 17.95 -3.02 12.03
N ARG A 129 18.10 -2.78 10.71
CA ARG A 129 19.42 -2.63 10.06
C ARG A 129 20.24 -1.49 10.67
N ASP A 130 19.57 -0.43 11.10
CA ASP A 130 20.18 0.74 11.75
C ASP A 130 20.45 0.52 13.26
N GLY A 131 20.18 -0.69 13.79
CA GLY A 131 20.43 -1.04 15.19
C GLY A 131 19.36 -0.59 16.18
N MET A 132 18.27 0.01 15.72
CA MET A 132 17.17 0.53 16.54
C MET A 132 16.17 -0.57 16.95
N ARG A 133 16.66 -1.60 17.64
CA ARG A 133 15.92 -2.85 17.91
C ARG A 133 14.55 -2.65 18.56
N GLU A 134 14.43 -1.76 19.54
CA GLU A 134 13.17 -1.52 20.24
C GLU A 134 12.15 -0.79 19.36
N ALA A 135 12.60 0.18 18.56
CA ALA A 135 11.74 0.87 17.61
C ALA A 135 11.23 -0.10 16.54
N ALA A 136 12.14 -0.90 15.97
CA ALA A 136 11.82 -1.94 15.01
C ALA A 136 10.77 -2.94 15.55
N ALA A 137 10.94 -3.39 16.80
CA ALA A 137 9.99 -4.30 17.44
C ALA A 137 8.58 -3.69 17.57
N ARG A 138 8.48 -2.44 18.05
CA ARG A 138 7.18 -1.73 18.15
C ARG A 138 6.54 -1.53 16.78
N ARG A 139 7.34 -1.16 15.78
CA ARG A 139 6.88 -0.95 14.40
C ARG A 139 6.37 -2.25 13.78
N TRP A 140 7.06 -3.35 14.03
CA TRP A 140 6.65 -4.68 13.58
C TRP A 140 5.34 -5.13 14.22
N GLU A 141 5.15 -4.89 15.52
CA GLU A 141 3.90 -5.20 16.20
C GLU A 141 2.72 -4.41 15.61
N ALA A 142 2.92 -3.11 15.36
CA ALA A 142 1.92 -2.28 14.69
C ALA A 142 1.61 -2.77 13.26
N ALA A 143 2.62 -3.26 12.53
CA ALA A 143 2.42 -3.86 11.21
C ALA A 143 1.56 -5.14 11.28
N LEU A 144 1.81 -6.00 12.26
CA LEU A 144 1.01 -7.22 12.49
C LEU A 144 -0.43 -6.89 12.85
N GLU A 145 -0.65 -5.88 13.69
CA GLU A 145 -2.00 -5.43 14.05
C GLU A 145 -2.78 -4.97 12.81
N ASP A 146 -2.18 -4.14 11.96
CA ASP A 146 -2.80 -3.68 10.72
C ASP A 146 -3.10 -4.83 9.76
N ALA A 147 -2.17 -5.78 9.59
CA ALA A 147 -2.37 -6.94 8.73
C ALA A 147 -3.54 -7.81 9.21
N ARG A 148 -3.68 -7.99 10.54
CA ARG A 148 -4.81 -8.71 11.15
C ARG A 148 -6.13 -7.97 10.93
N ARG A 149 -6.14 -6.64 11.10
CA ARG A 149 -7.34 -5.82 10.84
C ARG A 149 -7.78 -5.93 9.38
N ALA A 150 -6.86 -5.81 8.43
CA ALA A 150 -7.14 -5.96 7.01
C ALA A 150 -7.76 -7.34 6.68
N LEU A 151 -7.16 -8.42 7.18
CA LEU A 151 -7.68 -9.78 6.97
C LEU A 151 -9.06 -9.95 7.59
N LEU A 152 -9.24 -9.53 8.84
CA LEU A 152 -10.51 -9.63 9.57
C LEU A 152 -11.65 -8.94 8.81
N MET A 153 -11.40 -7.72 8.32
CA MET A 153 -12.39 -6.96 7.55
C MET A 153 -12.79 -7.71 6.27
N ARG A 154 -11.83 -8.28 5.54
CA ARG A 154 -12.11 -8.97 4.27
C ARG A 154 -12.84 -10.28 4.47
N GLU A 155 -12.47 -11.05 5.50
CA GLU A 155 -13.11 -12.34 5.79
C GLU A 155 -14.52 -12.18 6.37
N ARG A 156 -14.74 -11.18 7.25
CA ARG A 156 -16.01 -11.05 7.97
C ARG A 156 -17.05 -10.19 7.28
N LEU A 157 -16.63 -9.23 6.46
CA LEU A 157 -17.56 -8.27 5.85
C LEU A 157 -17.97 -8.70 4.43
N GLY A 158 -17.37 -9.75 3.87
CA GLY A 158 -17.71 -10.27 2.54
C GLY A 158 -17.43 -9.27 1.40
N VAL A 159 -16.57 -8.28 1.65
CA VAL A 159 -16.30 -7.16 0.74
C VAL A 159 -15.14 -7.41 -0.24
N ALA A 160 -14.57 -8.62 -0.23
CA ALA A 160 -13.38 -8.95 -1.01
C ALA A 160 -13.53 -10.31 -1.70
N ASP A 161 -12.96 -10.44 -2.89
CA ASP A 161 -12.80 -11.73 -3.56
C ASP A 161 -11.72 -12.60 -2.90
N GLU A 162 -11.70 -13.89 -3.25
CA GLU A 162 -10.75 -14.86 -2.67
C GLU A 162 -9.29 -14.51 -2.97
N GLY A 163 -9.00 -13.84 -4.09
CA GLY A 163 -7.65 -13.40 -4.43
C GLY A 163 -7.13 -12.34 -3.46
N VAL A 164 -7.98 -11.37 -3.12
CA VAL A 164 -7.66 -10.32 -2.13
C VAL A 164 -7.54 -10.90 -0.71
N ILE A 165 -8.40 -11.87 -0.35
CA ILE A 165 -8.28 -12.59 0.93
C ILE A 165 -6.96 -13.37 0.98
N THR A 166 -6.62 -14.10 -0.08
CA THR A 166 -5.35 -14.83 -0.20
C THR A 166 -4.14 -13.90 -0.04
N SER A 167 -4.15 -12.73 -0.68
CA SER A 167 -3.10 -11.72 -0.52
C SER A 167 -2.96 -11.21 0.93
N SER A 168 -4.08 -11.06 1.63
CA SER A 168 -4.10 -10.69 3.06
C SER A 168 -3.43 -11.77 3.92
N ARG A 169 -3.77 -13.04 3.68
CA ARG A 169 -3.19 -14.19 4.39
C ARG A 169 -1.70 -14.31 4.13
N GLN A 170 -1.25 -14.15 2.88
CA GLN A 170 0.17 -14.13 2.51
C GLN A 170 0.92 -12.99 3.21
N THR A 171 0.34 -11.79 3.24
CA THR A 171 0.91 -10.63 3.96
C THR A 171 1.07 -10.95 5.44
N LEU A 172 0.02 -11.42 6.10
CA LEU A 172 0.07 -11.77 7.53
C LEU A 172 1.08 -12.89 7.81
N ALA A 173 1.12 -13.93 6.97
CA ALA A 173 2.08 -15.02 7.09
C ALA A 173 3.53 -14.52 6.96
N ARG A 174 3.81 -13.61 6.00
CA ARG A 174 5.13 -12.99 5.85
C ARG A 174 5.54 -12.20 7.09
N LEU A 175 4.65 -11.35 7.61
CA LEU A 175 4.92 -10.54 8.79
C LEU A 175 5.07 -11.38 10.06
N THR A 176 4.43 -12.55 10.13
CA THR A 176 4.48 -13.45 11.29
C THR A 176 5.78 -14.24 11.37
N ARG A 177 6.48 -14.46 10.25
CA ARG A 177 7.71 -15.28 10.22
C ARG A 177 8.86 -14.76 11.10
N GLN A 178 8.78 -13.53 11.64
CA GLN A 178 9.81 -12.95 12.53
C GLN A 178 11.24 -13.11 12.00
N ASP A 179 11.42 -13.07 10.67
CA ASP A 179 12.75 -13.11 10.05
C ASP A 179 13.44 -11.74 10.25
N LEU A 180 13.92 -11.49 11.47
CA LEU A 180 14.96 -10.50 11.78
C LEU A 180 16.35 -11.16 11.79
N ALA A 181 16.46 -12.39 11.30
CA ALA A 181 17.66 -13.21 11.36
C ALA A 181 18.22 -13.46 9.95
N ALA A 182 18.89 -12.46 9.40
CA ALA A 182 20.01 -12.64 8.47
C ALA A 182 20.91 -11.40 8.54
#